data_AF-A0A060CMP1-F1
#
_entry.id   AF-A0A060CMP1-F1
#
_cell.length_a   1.000
_cell.length_b   1.000
_cell.length_c   1.000
_cell.angle_alpha   90.00
_cell.angle_beta   90.00
_cell.angle_gamma   90.00
#
_symmetry.space_group_name_H-M   'P 1'
#
loop_
_entity.id
_entity.type
_entity.pdbx_description
1 polymer ?
#
loop_
_entity_poly.entity_id
_entity_poly.type
_entity_poly.pdbx_seq_one_letter_code
_entity_poly.pdbx_strand_id
1 'polypeptide(L)'
;QVKLPKYWEIIGDSRKAGIYDLGKRRANISYTNPKERRLVKEVAWLDDRQNIRLVEHYNKYGWCFAKTSYNLRAEPITTAYFTASGKEVIVENHVTKDITLT
;
A
#
# COMPACT_ATOMS: atom_id res chain seq x y z
N GLN A 1 2.82 -10.41 -6.70
CA GLN A 1 3.18 -10.74 -5.30
C GLN A 1 3.81 -9.50 -4.68
N VAL A 2 3.46 -9.16 -3.43
CA VAL A 2 4.04 -7.99 -2.72
C VAL A 2 5.53 -8.22 -2.54
N LYS A 3 6.36 -7.25 -2.96
CA LYS A 3 7.82 -7.32 -2.79
C LYS A 3 8.17 -6.96 -1.36
N LEU A 4 8.94 -7.80 -0.69
CA LEU A 4 9.31 -7.61 0.72
C LEU A 4 10.83 -7.63 0.89
N PRO A 5 11.36 -6.95 1.93
CA PRO A 5 12.72 -7.15 2.39
C PRO A 5 12.99 -8.61 2.77
N LYS A 6 14.27 -8.99 2.80
CA LYS A 6 14.69 -10.34 3.17
C LYS A 6 14.21 -10.68 4.59
N TYR A 7 13.74 -11.90 4.79
CA TYR A 7 13.25 -12.47 6.07
C TYR A 7 11.94 -11.89 6.61
N TRP A 8 11.32 -10.96 5.90
CA TRP A 8 9.98 -10.50 6.27
C TRP A 8 8.94 -11.55 5.89
N GLU A 9 7.92 -11.70 6.72
CA GLU A 9 6.95 -12.77 6.63
C GLU A 9 5.56 -12.21 6.30
N ILE A 10 4.81 -12.94 5.48
CA ILE A 10 3.38 -12.67 5.27
C ILE A 10 2.59 -13.72 6.03
N ILE A 11 1.76 -13.28 6.96
CA ILE A 11 0.87 -14.14 7.75
C ILE A 11 -0.57 -13.71 7.45
N GLY A 12 -1.44 -14.65 7.05
CA GLY A 12 -2.82 -14.30 6.73
C GLY A 12 -3.76 -15.48 6.58
N ASP A 13 -5.06 -15.16 6.57
CA ASP A 13 -6.18 -16.08 6.39
C ASP A 13 -6.96 -15.76 5.10
N SER A 14 -8.17 -16.30 4.96
CA SER A 14 -9.06 -16.04 3.81
C SER A 14 -9.70 -14.64 3.81
N ARG A 15 -9.51 -13.85 4.86
CA ARG A 15 -10.13 -12.52 5.04
C ARG A 15 -9.12 -11.38 4.98
N LYS A 16 -7.91 -11.58 5.50
CA LYS A 16 -6.85 -10.56 5.57
C LYS A 16 -5.47 -11.19 5.72
N ALA A 17 -4.43 -10.41 5.41
CA ALA A 17 -3.05 -10.75 5.74
C ALA A 17 -2.32 -9.56 6.39
N GLY A 18 -1.19 -9.84 7.01
CA GLY A 18 -0.26 -8.87 7.55
C GLY A 18 1.16 -9.21 7.16
N ILE A 19 2.00 -8.19 7.12
CA ILE A 19 3.44 -8.31 6.89
C ILE A 19 4.16 -8.07 8.22
N TYR A 20 5.13 -8.92 8.53
CA TYR A 20 5.82 -8.97 9.80
C TYR A 20 7.34 -8.98 9.62
N ASP A 21 8.02 -8.34 10.57
CA ASP A 21 9.47 -8.25 10.68
C ASP A 21 9.83 -8.67 12.11
N LEU A 22 10.41 -9.87 12.26
CA LEU A 22 10.71 -10.46 13.58
C LEU A 22 9.51 -10.44 14.54
N GLY A 23 8.32 -10.82 14.03
CA GLY A 23 7.07 -10.81 14.79
C GLY A 23 6.42 -9.42 14.96
N LYS A 24 7.10 -8.32 14.61
CA LYS A 24 6.51 -6.98 14.63
C LYS A 24 5.71 -6.73 13.37
N ARG A 25 4.45 -6.31 13.51
CA ARG A 25 3.59 -6.00 12.36
C ARG A 25 4.00 -4.70 11.69
N ARG A 26 4.27 -4.77 10.38
CA ARG A 26 4.75 -3.67 9.54
C ARG A 26 3.74 -3.21 8.50
N ALA A 27 2.84 -4.08 8.07
CA ALA A 27 1.76 -3.68 7.16
C ALA A 27 0.52 -4.57 7.27
N ASN A 28 -0.59 -4.05 6.78
CA ASN A 28 -1.86 -4.74 6.58
C ASN A 28 -2.09 -4.97 5.09
N ILE A 29 -2.49 -6.17 4.70
CA ILE A 29 -2.88 -6.52 3.33
C ILE A 29 -4.41 -6.69 3.29
N SER A 30 -5.07 -5.93 2.44
CA SER A 30 -6.49 -6.10 2.12
C SER A 30 -6.64 -6.81 0.79
N TYR A 31 -7.56 -7.78 0.73
CA TYR A 31 -7.90 -8.49 -0.51
C TYR A 31 -9.03 -7.80 -1.27
N THR A 32 -9.06 -7.99 -2.58
CA THR A 32 -10.23 -7.67 -3.41
C THR A 32 -11.38 -8.62 -3.10
N ASN A 33 -12.61 -8.22 -3.43
CA ASN A 33 -13.75 -9.11 -3.37
C ASN A 33 -13.80 -9.99 -4.64
N PRO A 34 -14.08 -11.29 -4.51
CA PRO A 34 -14.37 -11.98 -3.26
C PRO A 34 -13.08 -12.44 -2.55
N LYS A 35 -13.03 -12.30 -1.21
CA LYS A 35 -11.79 -12.32 -0.41
C LYS A 35 -11.08 -13.67 -0.39
N GLU A 36 -11.81 -14.76 -0.61
CA GLU A 36 -11.28 -16.12 -0.65
C GLU A 36 -10.25 -16.33 -1.76
N ARG A 37 -10.25 -15.49 -2.81
CA ARG A 37 -9.22 -15.51 -3.86
C ARG A 37 -7.88 -14.93 -3.40
N ARG A 38 -7.85 -14.24 -2.26
CA ARG A 38 -6.67 -13.61 -1.64
C ARG A 38 -5.86 -12.72 -2.60
N LEU A 39 -6.53 -12.12 -3.58
CA LEU A 39 -5.89 -11.19 -4.52
C LEU A 39 -5.69 -9.84 -3.83
N VAL A 40 -4.46 -9.36 -3.77
CA VAL A 40 -4.10 -8.13 -3.07
C VAL A 40 -4.73 -6.92 -3.78
N LYS A 41 -5.49 -6.13 -3.03
CA LYS A 41 -6.02 -4.83 -3.46
C LYS A 41 -5.10 -3.70 -3.02
N GLU A 42 -4.65 -3.74 -1.77
CA GLU A 42 -3.87 -2.67 -1.15
C GLU A 42 -3.02 -3.21 0.00
N VAL A 43 -1.90 -2.53 0.26
CA VAL A 43 -0.99 -2.79 1.37
C VAL A 43 -0.78 -1.50 2.15
N ALA A 44 -1.28 -1.45 3.38
CA ALA A 44 -1.16 -0.31 4.29
C ALA A 44 0.03 -0.51 5.24
N TRP A 45 1.10 0.23 5.03
CA TRP A 45 2.32 0.22 5.81
C TRP A 45 2.20 1.08 7.08
N LEU A 46 2.70 0.55 8.18
CA LEU A 46 2.52 1.07 9.52
C LEU A 46 3.84 1.59 10.11
N ASP A 47 3.76 2.64 10.91
CA ASP A 47 4.86 3.02 11.80
C ASP A 47 4.92 2.14 13.06
N ASP A 48 5.91 2.41 13.92
CA ASP A 48 6.11 1.67 15.16
C ASP A 48 4.97 1.84 16.17
N ARG A 49 4.13 2.88 16.01
CA ARG A 49 2.93 3.14 16.81
C ARG A 49 1.66 2.56 16.15
N GLN A 50 1.80 1.74 15.10
CA GLN A 50 0.72 1.12 14.33
C GLN A 50 -0.18 2.10 13.57
N ASN A 51 0.30 3.31 13.29
CA ASN A 51 -0.41 4.27 12.43
C ASN A 51 -0.03 4.06 10.97
N ILE A 52 -0.98 4.25 10.06
CA ILE A 52 -0.73 4.18 8.62
C ILE A 52 0.14 5.35 8.19
N ARG A 53 1.17 5.05 7.39
CA ARG A 53 2.10 6.03 6.79
C ARG A 53 2.06 6.02 5.27
N LEU A 54 1.80 4.86 4.69
CA LEU A 54 1.80 4.66 3.25
C LEU A 54 0.79 3.57 2.89
N VAL A 55 0.01 3.80 1.84
CA VAL A 55 -0.83 2.76 1.24
C VAL A 55 -0.39 2.55 -0.20
N GLU A 56 0.01 1.33 -0.52
CA GLU A 56 0.27 0.90 -1.90
C GLU A 56 -0.98 0.25 -2.50
N HIS A 57 -1.37 0.68 -3.70
CA HIS A 57 -2.57 0.21 -4.39
C HIS A 57 -2.20 -0.68 -5.57
N TYR A 58 -2.81 -1.86 -5.64
CA TYR A 58 -2.52 -2.87 -6.65
C TYR A 58 -3.70 -3.02 -7.61
N ASN A 59 -3.38 -3.18 -8.90
CA ASN A 59 -4.41 -3.44 -9.91
C ASN A 59 -4.60 -4.94 -10.17
N LYS A 60 -5.54 -5.27 -11.05
CA LYS A 60 -5.86 -6.67 -11.43
C LYS A 60 -4.69 -7.44 -12.08
N TYR A 61 -3.66 -6.74 -12.56
CA TYR A 61 -2.45 -7.34 -13.13
C TYR A 61 -1.35 -7.56 -12.09
N GLY A 62 -1.59 -7.18 -10.83
CA GLY A 62 -0.71 -7.50 -9.70
C GLY A 62 0.47 -6.55 -9.49
N TRP A 63 0.49 -5.38 -10.15
CA TRP A 63 1.51 -4.35 -9.92
C TRP A 63 0.93 -3.14 -9.17
N CYS A 64 1.81 -2.46 -8.43
CA CYS A 64 1.49 -1.29 -7.62
C CYS A 64 1.37 -0.06 -8.52
N PHE A 65 0.15 0.42 -8.76
CA PHE A 65 -0.11 1.54 -9.67
C PHE A 65 -0.23 2.88 -8.98
N ALA A 66 -0.43 2.90 -7.65
CA ALA A 66 -0.48 4.14 -6.90
C ALA A 66 0.06 3.96 -5.48
N LYS A 67 0.56 5.05 -4.90
CA LYS A 67 1.03 5.13 -3.52
C LYS A 67 0.46 6.37 -2.86
N THR A 68 -0.28 6.20 -1.77
CA THR A 68 -0.83 7.30 -0.97
C THR A 68 -0.03 7.48 0.32
N SER A 69 0.55 8.66 0.52
CA SER A 69 1.27 9.02 1.75
C SER A 69 0.33 9.63 2.80
N TYR A 70 0.59 9.39 4.08
CA TYR A 70 -0.25 9.85 5.19
C TYR A 70 0.55 10.65 6.23
N ASN A 71 -0.06 11.72 6.75
CA ASN A 71 0.53 12.54 7.80
C ASN A 71 0.45 11.89 9.18
N LEU A 72 1.05 12.51 10.20
CA LEU A 72 1.05 12.04 11.59
C LEU A 72 -0.35 11.80 12.18
N ARG A 73 -1.40 12.45 11.65
CA ARG A 73 -2.81 12.29 12.04
C ARG A 73 -3.57 11.23 11.23
N ALA A 74 -2.87 10.44 10.41
CA ALA A 74 -3.45 9.46 9.49
C ALA A 74 -4.40 10.07 8.43
N GLU A 75 -4.11 11.30 8.00
CA GLU A 75 -4.80 11.96 6.88
C GLU A 75 -3.95 11.83 5.61
N PRO A 76 -4.54 11.54 4.44
CA PRO A 76 -3.79 11.43 3.18
C PRO A 76 -3.23 12.79 2.75
N ILE A 77 -1.95 12.84 2.35
CA ILE A 77 -1.28 14.06 1.89
C ILE A 77 -1.09 14.04 0.37
N THR A 78 -0.56 12.96 -0.19
CA THR A 78 -0.34 12.83 -1.63
C THR A 78 -0.70 11.45 -2.13
N THR A 79 -1.16 11.34 -3.38
CA THR A 79 -1.17 10.08 -4.13
C THR A 79 -0.32 10.24 -5.38
N ALA A 80 0.74 9.43 -5.48
CA ALA A 80 1.53 9.28 -6.70
C ALA A 80 1.03 8.09 -7.51
N TYR A 81 0.93 8.22 -8.83
CA TYR A 81 0.52 7.18 -9.76
C TYR A 81 1.69 6.82 -10.67
N PHE A 82 1.80 5.53 -10.98
CA PHE A 82 2.95 4.95 -11.65
C PHE A 82 2.53 4.20 -12.92
N THR A 83 3.42 4.11 -13.89
CA THR A 83 3.31 3.16 -15.01
C THR A 83 3.65 1.74 -14.56
N ALA A 84 3.39 0.75 -15.42
CA ALA A 84 3.78 -0.63 -15.17
C ALA A 84 5.30 -0.82 -14.98
N SER A 85 6.13 0.07 -15.55
CA SER A 85 7.58 0.07 -15.35
C SER A 85 8.03 0.74 -14.05
N GLY A 86 7.10 1.30 -13.27
CA GLY A 86 7.37 2.02 -12.03
C GLY A 86 7.76 3.49 -12.22
N LYS A 87 7.55 4.08 -13.40
CA LYS A 87 7.77 5.51 -13.62
C LYS A 87 6.60 6.29 -13.03
N GLU A 88 6.87 7.25 -12.15
CA GLU A 88 5.85 8.21 -11.69
C GLU A 88 5.35 9.06 -12.87
N VAL A 89 4.04 9.26 -12.95
CA VAL A 89 3.39 9.99 -14.06
C VAL A 89 2.40 11.05 -13.59
N ILE A 90 1.76 10.85 -12.44
CA ILE A 90 0.79 11.78 -11.87
C ILE A 90 1.05 11.88 -10.37
N VAL A 91 1.03 13.09 -9.83
CA VAL A 91 1.04 13.35 -8.39
C VAL A 91 -0.14 14.23 -8.05
N GLU A 92 -1.04 13.72 -7.21
CA GLU A 92 -2.15 14.46 -6.63
C GLU A 92 -1.79 14.88 -5.20
N ASN A 93 -1.87 16.17 -4.90
CA ASN A 93 -1.72 16.71 -3.55
C ASN A 93 -3.10 16.90 -2.91
N HIS A 94 -3.41 16.11 -1.89
CA HIS A 94 -4.71 16.13 -1.22
C HIS A 94 -4.92 17.36 -0.33
N VAL A 95 -3.84 18.05 0.05
CA VAL A 95 -3.91 19.27 0.88
C VAL A 95 -4.20 20.48 0.01
N THR A 96 -3.46 20.67 -1.08
CA THR A 96 -3.63 21.83 -1.97
C THR A 96 -4.64 21.61 -3.08
N LYS A 97 -4.99 20.34 -3.37
CA LYS A 97 -5.81 19.89 -4.51
C LYS A 97 -5.15 20.04 -5.88
N ASP A 98 -3.85 20.31 -5.90
CA ASP A 98 -3.08 20.36 -7.14
C ASP A 98 -2.83 18.98 -7.71
N ILE A 99 -2.81 18.89 -9.04
CA ILE A 99 -2.41 17.69 -9.79
C ILE A 99 -1.23 18.07 -10.68
N THR A 100 -0.12 17.35 -10.51
CA THR A 100 1.09 17.48 -11.33
C THR A 100 1.21 16.29 -12.28
N LEU A 101 1.52 16.57 -13.55
CA LEU A 101 1.81 15.57 -14.59
C LEU A 101 3.31 15.60 -14.90
N THR A 102 3.96 14.43 -14.95
CA THR A 102 5.44 14.30 -15.07
C THR A 102 5.93 13.47 -16.26
#